data_AF-A0A3D8GLL8-F1
#
_entry.id   AF-A0A3D8GLL8-F1
#
_cell.length_a   1.000
_cell.length_b   1.000
_cell.length_c   1.000
_cell.angle_alpha   90.00
_cell.angle_beta   90.00
_cell.angle_gamma   90.00
#
_symmetry.space_group_name_H-M   'P 1'
#
loop_
_entity.id
_entity.type
_entity.pdbx_description
1 polymer ?
#
loop_
_entity_poly.entity_id
_entity_poly.type
_entity_poly.pdbx_seq_one_letter_code
_entity_poly.pdbx_strand_id
1 'polypeptide(L)'
;MKNILALIGQKIEVEISGKTIFQGVLIDLGQDILVLFNGKDYLYIPFSHIHNLRQNDQIELEFEGEPPEMPIIEESKSISYRKTLTNAKGKFVEIFVTGNKSIHGYVLSVLNDYFVFYSPIYKTMLISLNHLKWLTPYQTNTTPYTLPNEELPLKPVSIPLQRSFEEQLKKLEGKLVVFDLGDHSNKIGLLKLINNNIAELNIASGETVFWKVPHIKMIHLP
;
A
#
# COMPACT_ATOMS: atom_id res chain seq x y z
N MET A 1 -28.56 -15.10 11.81
CA MET A 1 -27.84 -14.23 10.84
C MET A 1 -26.45 -14.81 10.64
N LYS A 2 -26.03 -15.13 9.41
CA LYS A 2 -24.65 -15.56 9.17
C LYS A 2 -23.73 -14.34 9.36
N ASN A 3 -22.80 -14.45 10.30
CA ASN A 3 -21.75 -13.47 10.51
C ASN A 3 -20.71 -13.61 9.39
N ILE A 4 -20.09 -12.52 8.95
CA ILE A 4 -18.98 -12.53 7.98
C ILE A 4 -17.84 -13.47 8.41
N LEU A 5 -17.63 -13.64 9.71
CA LEU A 5 -16.66 -14.61 10.26
C LEU A 5 -16.95 -16.07 9.84
N ALA A 6 -18.20 -16.41 9.53
CA ALA A 6 -18.57 -17.74 9.04
C ALA A 6 -18.11 -18.00 7.60
N LEU A 7 -17.58 -16.98 6.91
CA LEU A 7 -17.01 -17.11 5.56
C LEU A 7 -15.51 -17.45 5.60
N ILE A 8 -14.87 -17.46 6.77
CA ILE A 8 -13.46 -17.89 6.88
C ILE A 8 -13.35 -19.35 6.42
N GLY A 9 -12.35 -19.64 5.60
CA GLY A 9 -12.14 -20.91 4.91
C GLY A 9 -13.03 -21.13 3.68
N GLN A 10 -13.94 -20.21 3.36
CA GLN A 10 -14.83 -20.33 2.20
C GLN A 10 -14.25 -19.60 0.98
N LYS A 11 -14.64 -20.06 -0.21
CA LYS A 11 -14.38 -19.37 -1.46
C LYS A 11 -15.27 -18.13 -1.54
N ILE A 12 -14.65 -16.97 -1.70
CA ILE A 12 -15.34 -15.69 -1.79
C ILE A 12 -14.86 -14.89 -2.99
N GLU A 13 -15.73 -14.01 -3.44
CA GLU A 13 -15.43 -12.93 -4.35
C GLU A 13 -15.49 -11.61 -3.57
N VAL A 14 -14.49 -10.74 -3.76
CA VAL A 14 -14.36 -9.44 -3.11
C VAL A 14 -14.24 -8.36 -4.19
N GLU A 15 -15.17 -7.42 -4.21
CA GLU A 15 -15.08 -6.22 -5.04
C GLU A 15 -14.44 -5.08 -4.24
N ILE A 16 -13.41 -4.46 -4.82
CA ILE A 16 -12.74 -3.30 -4.23
C ILE A 16 -12.79 -2.06 -5.13
N SER A 17 -12.43 -0.91 -4.55
CA SER A 17 -12.36 0.38 -5.23
C SER A 17 -11.53 0.33 -6.52
N GLY A 18 -12.12 0.84 -7.61
CA GLY A 18 -11.55 0.74 -8.95
C GLY A 18 -12.14 -0.37 -9.81
N LYS A 19 -13.27 -0.97 -9.39
CA LYS A 19 -13.96 -2.07 -10.09
C LYS A 19 -13.09 -3.33 -10.22
N THR A 20 -12.18 -3.53 -9.27
CA THR A 20 -11.31 -4.70 -9.22
C THR A 20 -12.01 -5.78 -8.42
N ILE A 21 -12.05 -6.99 -8.97
CA ILE A 21 -12.65 -8.16 -8.35
C ILE A 21 -11.53 -9.16 -8.06
N PHE A 22 -11.46 -9.62 -6.81
CA PHE A 22 -10.59 -10.71 -6.40
C PHE A 22 -11.41 -11.93 -6.03
N GLN A 23 -10.89 -13.11 -6.37
CA GLN A 23 -11.48 -14.39 -6.05
C GLN A 23 -10.45 -15.24 -5.30
N GLY A 24 -10.90 -15.97 -4.28
CA GLY A 24 -9.98 -16.72 -3.44
C GLY A 24 -10.67 -17.31 -2.21
N VAL A 25 -9.86 -17.92 -1.34
CA VAL A 25 -10.31 -18.39 -0.03
C VAL A 25 -10.12 -17.27 0.99
N LEU A 26 -11.15 -16.95 1.78
CA LEU A 26 -11.01 -16.04 2.91
C LEU A 26 -10.20 -16.71 4.02
N ILE A 27 -9.01 -16.22 4.32
CA ILE A 27 -8.11 -16.86 5.28
C ILE A 27 -8.26 -16.26 6.66
N ASP A 28 -8.35 -14.93 6.75
CA ASP A 28 -8.53 -14.24 8.01
C ASP A 28 -9.28 -12.93 7.83
N LEU A 29 -9.91 -12.48 8.91
CA LEU A 29 -10.70 -11.27 8.99
C LEU A 29 -10.35 -10.51 10.26
N GLY A 30 -9.63 -9.41 10.08
CA GLY A 30 -9.31 -8.46 11.13
C GLY A 30 -10.42 -7.45 11.40
N GLN A 31 -10.10 -6.47 12.25
CA GLN A 31 -11.03 -5.37 12.56
C GLN A 31 -11.25 -4.42 11.37
N ASP A 32 -10.23 -4.23 10.54
CA ASP A 32 -10.19 -3.26 9.45
C ASP A 32 -9.44 -3.78 8.20
N ILE A 33 -9.16 -5.09 8.13
CA ILE A 33 -8.43 -5.73 7.03
C ILE A 33 -8.90 -7.17 6.80
N LEU A 34 -8.88 -7.60 5.54
CA LEU A 34 -9.19 -8.97 5.10
C LEU A 34 -7.94 -9.63 4.50
N VAL A 35 -7.77 -10.94 4.70
CA VAL A 35 -6.73 -11.72 4.02
C VAL A 35 -7.39 -12.72 3.08
N LEU A 36 -7.11 -12.58 1.78
CA LEU A 36 -7.58 -13.47 0.73
C LEU A 36 -6.41 -14.25 0.14
N PHE A 37 -6.52 -15.55 0.03
CA PHE A 37 -5.59 -16.36 -0.75
C PHE A 37 -6.18 -16.63 -2.13
N ASN A 38 -5.56 -16.11 -3.19
CA ASN A 38 -6.08 -16.22 -4.56
C ASN A 38 -5.66 -17.52 -5.28
N GLY A 39 -5.12 -18.50 -4.56
CA GLY A 39 -4.52 -19.73 -5.11
C GLY A 39 -3.01 -19.63 -5.32
N LYS A 40 -2.44 -18.43 -5.27
CA LYS A 40 -1.00 -18.21 -5.41
C LYS A 40 -0.42 -17.35 -4.30
N ASP A 41 -1.04 -16.20 -4.06
CA ASP A 41 -0.54 -15.13 -3.22
C ASP A 41 -1.56 -14.75 -2.13
N TYR A 42 -1.05 -14.18 -1.04
CA TYR A 42 -1.84 -13.65 0.07
C TYR A 42 -2.09 -12.15 -0.12
N LEU A 43 -3.33 -11.79 -0.40
CA LEU A 43 -3.78 -10.40 -0.55
C LEU A 43 -4.31 -9.88 0.78
N TYR A 44 -3.64 -8.88 1.33
CA TYR A 44 -4.08 -8.13 2.51
C TYR A 44 -4.82 -6.88 2.05
N ILE A 45 -6.14 -6.82 2.26
CA ILE A 45 -7.05 -5.83 1.67
C ILE A 45 -7.74 -5.01 2.79
N PRO A 46 -7.46 -3.70 2.92
CA PRO A 46 -8.13 -2.85 3.92
C PRO A 46 -9.63 -2.72 3.64
N PHE A 47 -10.44 -2.75 4.69
CA PHE A 47 -11.91 -2.65 4.57
C PHE A 47 -12.38 -1.34 3.94
N SER A 48 -11.61 -0.26 4.10
CA SER A 48 -11.90 1.05 3.48
C SER A 48 -12.01 0.99 1.96
N HIS A 49 -11.47 -0.06 1.33
CA HIS A 49 -11.52 -0.26 -0.11
C HIS A 49 -12.51 -1.35 -0.56
N ILE A 50 -13.06 -2.14 0.36
CA ILE A 50 -14.01 -3.22 0.04
C ILE A 50 -15.40 -2.61 -0.16
N HIS A 51 -15.99 -2.85 -1.33
CA HIS A 51 -17.35 -2.42 -1.63
C HIS A 51 -18.37 -3.51 -1.26
N ASN A 52 -18.09 -4.75 -1.64
CA ASN A 52 -18.89 -5.90 -1.27
C ASN A 52 -18.05 -7.18 -1.32
N LEU A 53 -18.53 -8.21 -0.63
CA LEU A 53 -18.01 -9.57 -0.75
C LEU A 53 -19.16 -10.57 -0.70
N ARG A 54 -18.97 -11.70 -1.37
CA ARG A 54 -19.97 -12.78 -1.43
C ARG A 54 -19.28 -14.13 -1.47
N GLN A 55 -19.90 -15.13 -0.86
CA GLN A 55 -19.51 -16.52 -1.06
C GLN A 55 -19.75 -16.90 -2.52
N ASN A 56 -18.81 -17.61 -3.12
CA ASN A 56 -18.92 -18.12 -4.48
C ASN A 56 -18.20 -19.47 -4.60
N ASP A 57 -18.97 -20.55 -4.44
CA ASP A 57 -18.44 -21.92 -4.47
C ASP A 57 -18.02 -22.38 -5.87
N GLN A 58 -18.43 -21.64 -6.91
CA GLN A 58 -18.08 -21.91 -8.32
C GLN A 58 -16.70 -21.38 -8.72
N ILE A 59 -15.97 -20.72 -7.81
CA ILE A 59 -14.60 -20.27 -8.08
C ILE A 59 -13.71 -21.51 -8.25
N GLU A 60 -13.16 -21.67 -9.44
CA GLU A 60 -12.07 -22.60 -9.72
C GLU A 60 -10.74 -21.92 -9.39
N LEU A 61 -10.03 -22.43 -8.40
CA LEU A 61 -8.68 -21.99 -8.08
C LEU A 61 -7.72 -23.03 -8.65
N GLU A 62 -6.64 -22.58 -9.30
CA GLU A 62 -5.57 -23.45 -9.82
C GLU A 62 -4.77 -24.17 -8.71
N PHE A 63 -5.11 -23.92 -7.45
CA PHE A 63 -4.45 -24.47 -6.28
C PHE A 63 -5.22 -25.65 -5.69
N GLU A 64 -4.54 -26.79 -5.57
CA GLU A 64 -5.03 -27.96 -4.85
C GLU A 64 -4.28 -28.08 -3.50
N GLY A 65 -5.01 -27.98 -2.38
CA GLY A 65 -4.45 -28.20 -1.03
C GLY A 65 -4.88 -27.17 0.01
N GLU A 66 -4.24 -27.22 1.19
CA GLU A 66 -4.35 -26.17 2.20
C GLU A 66 -3.41 -25.00 1.84
N PRO A 67 -3.86 -23.74 1.96
CA PRO A 67 -3.02 -22.57 1.71
C PRO A 67 -1.71 -22.64 2.52
N PRO A 68 -0.56 -22.22 1.94
CA PRO A 68 0.73 -22.27 2.63
C PRO A 68 0.73 -21.39 3.90
N GLU A 69 1.68 -21.53 4.81
CA GLU A 69 1.67 -20.68 6.02
C GLU A 69 1.68 -19.18 5.67
N MET A 70 0.91 -18.37 6.40
CA MET A 70 0.79 -16.93 6.12
C MET A 70 2.16 -16.23 6.20
N PRO A 71 2.54 -15.43 5.19
CA PRO A 71 3.84 -14.76 5.18
C PRO A 71 3.96 -13.64 6.24
N ILE A 72 2.84 -13.07 6.69
CA ILE A 72 2.81 -12.10 7.79
C ILE A 72 2.09 -12.76 8.96
N ILE A 73 2.88 -13.29 9.89
CA ILE A 73 2.39 -13.85 11.15
C ILE A 73 2.24 -12.70 12.15
N GLU A 74 1.06 -12.54 12.73
CA GLU A 74 0.87 -11.67 13.90
C GLU A 74 1.02 -12.47 15.19
N GLU A 75 1.73 -11.92 16.18
CA GLU A 75 1.82 -12.52 17.53
C GLU A 75 0.46 -12.48 18.28
N SER A 76 -0.44 -11.60 17.85
CA SER A 76 -1.78 -11.45 18.44
C SER A 76 -2.85 -12.21 17.65
N LYS A 77 -3.87 -12.71 18.35
CA LYS A 77 -5.00 -13.48 17.77
C LYS A 77 -5.84 -12.77 16.69
N SER A 78 -5.63 -11.48 16.45
CA SER A 78 -6.44 -10.69 15.51
C SER A 78 -5.58 -9.69 14.74
N ILE A 79 -5.67 -9.73 13.42
CA ILE A 79 -4.96 -8.82 12.53
C ILE A 79 -5.61 -7.45 12.45
N SER A 80 -4.81 -6.42 12.17
CA SER A 80 -5.31 -5.10 11.79
C SER A 80 -4.44 -4.47 10.72
N TYR A 81 -4.99 -3.53 9.96
CA TYR A 81 -4.31 -2.92 8.83
C TYR A 81 -2.96 -2.30 9.20
N ARG A 82 -2.91 -1.51 10.27
CA ARG A 82 -1.67 -0.92 10.77
C ARG A 82 -0.67 -1.97 11.26
N LYS A 83 -1.14 -3.01 11.97
CA LYS A 83 -0.26 -4.07 12.49
C LYS A 83 0.32 -4.91 11.36
N THR A 84 -0.51 -5.28 10.38
CA THR A 84 -0.10 -5.98 9.16
C THR A 84 1.02 -5.21 8.45
N LEU A 85 0.87 -3.90 8.23
CA LEU A 85 1.94 -3.07 7.66
C LEU A 85 3.19 -3.01 8.54
N THR A 86 3.02 -2.96 9.86
CA THR A 86 4.15 -2.93 10.80
C THR A 86 4.92 -4.26 10.76
N ASN A 87 4.22 -5.38 10.64
CA ASN A 87 4.80 -6.72 10.55
C ASN A 87 5.34 -7.05 9.14
N ALA A 88 4.93 -6.30 8.13
CA ALA A 88 5.49 -6.32 6.79
C ALA A 88 6.82 -5.55 6.67
N LYS A 89 7.25 -4.82 7.72
CA LYS A 89 8.50 -4.07 7.69
C LYS A 89 9.69 -4.99 7.39
N GLY A 90 10.54 -4.55 6.46
CA GLY A 90 11.71 -5.32 6.01
C GLY A 90 11.41 -6.55 5.16
N LYS A 91 10.13 -6.91 4.95
CA LYS A 91 9.74 -7.94 3.99
C LYS A 91 9.60 -7.32 2.61
N PHE A 92 10.00 -8.06 1.58
CA PHE A 92 9.77 -7.62 0.20
C PHE A 92 8.30 -7.84 -0.14
N VAL A 93 7.62 -6.77 -0.51
CA VAL A 93 6.18 -6.75 -0.76
C VAL A 93 5.89 -6.04 -2.07
N GLU A 94 4.79 -6.45 -2.69
CA GLU A 94 4.10 -5.71 -3.72
C GLU A 94 2.90 -4.98 -3.09
N ILE A 95 2.73 -3.71 -3.45
CA ILE A 95 1.63 -2.87 -3.00
C ILE A 95 0.89 -2.28 -4.18
N PHE A 96 -0.40 -2.02 -4.00
CA PHE A 96 -1.21 -1.36 -5.00
C PHE A 96 -1.90 -0.14 -4.41
N VAL A 97 -1.56 1.04 -4.92
CA VAL A 97 -2.03 2.32 -4.39
C VAL A 97 -2.92 3.04 -5.40
N THR A 98 -2.47 3.21 -6.64
CA THR A 98 -3.19 3.99 -7.66
C THR A 98 -3.10 3.40 -9.05
N GLY A 99 -4.15 3.60 -9.84
CA GLY A 99 -4.14 3.32 -11.27
C GLY A 99 -4.09 1.84 -11.62
N ASN A 100 -3.14 1.49 -12.50
CA ASN A 100 -2.95 0.19 -13.15
C ASN A 100 -1.56 -0.42 -12.89
N LYS A 101 -0.81 0.09 -11.90
CA LYS A 101 0.55 -0.36 -11.60
C LYS A 101 0.69 -0.67 -10.12
N SER A 102 1.26 -1.82 -9.83
CA SER A 102 1.78 -2.14 -8.51
C SER A 102 3.18 -1.57 -8.32
N ILE A 103 3.58 -1.43 -7.06
CA ILE A 103 4.89 -0.95 -6.66
C ILE A 103 5.52 -2.04 -5.79
N HIS A 104 6.78 -2.35 -6.05
CA HIS A 104 7.51 -3.40 -5.34
C HIS A 104 8.58 -2.77 -4.46
N GLY A 105 8.75 -3.30 -3.25
CA GLY A 105 9.66 -2.71 -2.28
C GLY A 105 9.46 -3.17 -0.85
N TYR A 106 9.83 -2.30 0.08
CA TYR A 106 9.87 -2.59 1.51
C TYR A 106 9.14 -1.50 2.30
N VAL A 107 8.31 -1.92 3.26
CA VAL A 107 7.83 -0.99 4.28
C VAL A 107 8.98 -0.68 5.23
N LEU A 108 9.32 0.60 5.37
CA LEU A 108 10.38 1.07 6.27
C LEU A 108 9.83 1.55 7.61
N SER A 109 8.71 2.26 7.59
CA SER A 109 8.07 2.81 8.80
C SER A 109 6.58 3.03 8.58
N VAL A 110 5.78 2.93 9.64
CA VAL A 110 4.33 3.12 9.61
C VAL A 110 3.96 4.23 10.62
N LEU A 111 3.37 5.32 10.13
CA LEU A 111 3.01 6.53 10.91
C LEU A 111 1.48 6.65 10.98
N ASN A 112 0.91 7.77 11.45
CA ASN A 112 -0.51 7.85 11.80
C ASN A 112 -1.46 7.67 10.60
N ASP A 113 -1.12 8.24 9.45
CA ASP A 113 -1.97 8.27 8.25
C ASP A 113 -1.17 8.02 6.95
N TYR A 114 0.11 7.67 7.09
CA TYR A 114 0.98 7.28 5.98
C TYR A 114 2.03 6.26 6.43
N PHE A 115 2.71 5.64 5.46
CA PHE A 115 3.88 4.81 5.69
C PHE A 115 5.01 5.21 4.74
N VAL A 116 6.23 4.93 5.18
CA VAL A 116 7.43 5.08 4.36
C VAL A 116 7.69 3.76 3.65
N PHE A 117 7.85 3.84 2.33
CA PHE A 117 8.08 2.71 1.48
C PHE A 117 9.35 2.92 0.66
N TYR A 118 10.24 1.94 0.59
CA TYR A 118 11.38 1.98 -0.32
C TYR A 118 11.10 1.08 -1.51
N SER A 119 11.05 1.67 -2.71
CA SER A 119 11.06 0.94 -3.97
C SER A 119 12.45 0.98 -4.60
N PRO A 120 13.00 -0.14 -5.09
CA PRO A 120 14.26 -0.12 -5.84
C PRO A 120 14.23 0.83 -7.05
N ILE A 121 13.04 1.01 -7.65
CA ILE A 121 12.80 1.87 -8.82
C ILE A 121 12.59 3.33 -8.40
N TYR A 122 11.63 3.59 -7.50
CA TYR A 122 11.21 4.96 -7.13
C TYR A 122 11.87 5.53 -5.87
N LYS A 123 12.81 4.77 -5.29
CA LYS A 123 13.50 5.08 -4.03
C LYS A 123 12.50 5.28 -2.88
N THR A 124 12.78 6.20 -1.97
CA THR A 124 11.94 6.42 -0.77
C THR A 124 10.68 7.18 -1.15
N MET A 125 9.54 6.57 -0.84
CA MET A 125 8.20 7.07 -1.07
C MET A 125 7.46 7.23 0.26
N LEU A 126 6.60 8.24 0.34
CA LEU A 126 5.64 8.39 1.43
C LEU A 126 4.26 8.10 0.84
N ILE A 127 3.54 7.14 1.42
CA ILE A 127 2.29 6.61 0.87
C ILE A 127 1.20 6.75 1.93
N SER A 128 0.12 7.44 1.61
CA SER A 128 -1.01 7.60 2.51
C SER A 128 -1.72 6.26 2.73
N LEU A 129 -2.06 5.98 3.99
CA LEU A 129 -2.78 4.77 4.38
C LEU A 129 -4.18 4.68 3.77
N ASN A 130 -4.78 5.82 3.42
CA ASN A 130 -6.12 5.89 2.84
C ASN A 130 -6.18 5.43 1.37
N HIS A 131 -5.02 5.17 0.76
CA HIS A 131 -4.93 4.87 -0.67
C HIS A 131 -4.32 3.51 -0.99
N LEU A 132 -3.78 2.79 -0.01
CA LEU A 132 -3.27 1.43 -0.24
C LEU A 132 -4.44 0.45 -0.35
N LYS A 133 -4.69 -0.05 -1.56
CA LYS A 133 -5.79 -0.97 -1.86
C LYS A 133 -5.52 -2.39 -1.40
N TRP A 134 -4.29 -2.85 -1.58
CA TRP A 134 -3.85 -4.16 -1.11
C TRP A 134 -2.33 -4.23 -1.04
N LEU A 135 -1.84 -5.18 -0.23
CA LEU A 135 -0.44 -5.57 -0.13
C LEU A 135 -0.34 -7.09 -0.26
N THR A 136 0.70 -7.58 -0.94
CA THR A 136 1.06 -9.01 -0.97
C THR A 136 2.56 -9.19 -0.72
N PRO A 137 2.97 -10.00 0.26
CA PRO A 137 4.37 -10.36 0.45
C PRO A 137 4.84 -11.36 -0.60
N TYR A 138 6.07 -11.20 -1.08
CA TYR A 138 6.71 -12.23 -1.88
C TYR A 138 7.06 -13.45 -1.03
N GLN A 139 6.75 -14.64 -1.53
CA GLN A 139 7.02 -15.91 -0.84
C GLN A 139 8.48 -16.37 -0.96
N THR A 140 9.24 -15.79 -1.89
CA THR A 140 10.63 -16.20 -2.16
C THR A 140 11.61 -15.39 -1.33
N ASN A 141 12.58 -16.07 -0.71
CA ASN A 141 13.71 -15.44 -0.01
C ASN A 141 14.78 -14.83 -0.95
N THR A 142 14.48 -14.67 -2.23
CA THR A 142 15.38 -14.03 -3.19
C THR A 142 15.36 -12.52 -3.04
N THR A 143 16.52 -11.89 -3.19
CA THR A 143 16.57 -10.42 -3.23
C THR A 143 15.77 -9.89 -4.41
N PRO A 144 15.09 -8.74 -4.26
CA PRO A 144 14.35 -8.09 -5.33
C PRO A 144 15.21 -7.93 -6.58
N TYR A 145 14.69 -8.37 -7.73
CA TYR A 145 15.38 -8.24 -9.02
C TYR A 145 16.81 -8.82 -9.02
N THR A 146 17.10 -9.79 -8.14
CA THR A 146 18.45 -10.35 -7.93
C THR A 146 19.52 -9.31 -7.58
N LEU A 147 19.11 -8.15 -7.07
CA LEU A 147 20.03 -7.08 -6.69
C LEU A 147 20.83 -7.47 -5.44
N PRO A 148 22.09 -7.01 -5.32
CA PRO A 148 22.86 -7.19 -4.10
C PRO A 148 22.26 -6.36 -2.96
N ASN A 149 22.35 -6.87 -1.73
CA ASN A 149 21.80 -6.20 -0.54
C ASN A 149 22.36 -4.78 -0.32
N GLU A 150 23.57 -4.50 -0.81
CA GLU A 150 24.21 -3.18 -0.71
C GLU A 150 23.47 -2.10 -1.50
N GLU A 151 22.77 -2.48 -2.59
CA GLU A 151 21.94 -1.59 -3.41
C GLU A 151 20.53 -1.40 -2.84
N LEU A 152 20.18 -2.14 -1.79
CA LEU A 152 18.89 -2.08 -1.10
C LEU A 152 19.09 -1.37 0.25
N PRO A 153 19.06 -0.02 0.29
CA PRO A 153 19.21 0.74 1.51
C PRO A 153 17.97 0.53 2.40
N LEU A 154 17.98 -0.54 3.21
CA LEU A 154 17.10 -0.69 4.37
C LEU A 154 17.49 0.25 5.53
N LYS A 155 18.31 1.27 5.24
CA LYS A 155 18.76 2.27 6.19
C LYS A 155 17.61 3.24 6.50
N PRO A 156 17.53 3.73 7.74
CA PRO A 156 16.49 4.66 8.16
C PRO A 156 16.53 5.96 7.34
N VAL A 157 15.35 6.52 7.09
CA VAL A 157 15.17 7.80 6.39
C VAL A 157 15.96 8.90 7.12
N SER A 158 16.78 9.65 6.39
CA SER A 158 17.61 10.73 6.96
C SER A 158 16.82 11.95 7.44
N ILE A 159 15.55 12.06 7.04
CA ILE A 159 14.65 13.16 7.41
C ILE A 159 13.80 12.74 8.61
N PRO A 160 13.73 13.55 9.68
CA PRO A 160 12.84 13.29 10.81
C PRO A 160 11.37 13.17 10.35
N LEU A 161 10.79 11.99 10.56
CA LEU A 161 9.42 11.68 10.16
C LEU A 161 8.41 12.38 11.08
N GLN A 162 7.47 13.11 10.51
CA GLN A 162 6.33 13.69 11.22
C GLN A 162 5.20 12.67 11.38
N ARG A 163 4.30 12.92 12.33
CA ARG A 163 3.24 11.98 12.66
C ARG A 163 2.18 11.89 11.57
N SER A 164 1.80 13.03 10.99
CA SER A 164 0.80 13.11 9.91
C SER A 164 1.42 13.34 8.53
N PHE A 165 0.71 12.93 7.49
CA PHE A 165 1.12 13.06 6.09
C PHE A 165 1.25 14.54 5.72
N GLU A 166 0.29 15.39 6.11
CA GLU A 166 0.33 16.82 5.83
C GLU A 166 1.54 17.51 6.49
N GLU A 167 1.85 17.21 7.76
CA GLU A 167 3.05 17.74 8.43
C GLU A 167 4.33 17.24 7.79
N GLN A 168 4.34 16.00 7.30
CA GLN A 168 5.49 15.46 6.57
C GLN A 168 5.68 16.18 5.24
N LEU A 169 4.60 16.49 4.51
CA LEU A 169 4.65 17.28 3.28
C LEU A 169 5.17 18.70 3.53
N LYS A 170 4.79 19.35 4.64
CA LYS A 170 5.34 20.67 5.03
C LYS A 170 6.87 20.66 5.13
N LYS A 171 7.48 19.55 5.57
CA LYS A 171 8.95 19.40 5.60
C LYS A 171 9.60 19.28 4.22
N LEU A 172 8.80 19.10 3.17
CA LEU A 172 9.25 19.00 1.78
C LEU A 172 9.00 20.29 1.00
N GLU A 173 8.47 21.35 1.63
CA GLU A 173 8.41 22.68 1.04
C GLU A 173 9.81 23.14 0.57
N GLY A 174 9.85 23.75 -0.61
CA GLY A 174 11.08 24.13 -1.30
C GLY A 174 11.80 23.00 -2.02
N LYS A 175 11.25 21.76 -2.03
CA LYS A 175 11.84 20.63 -2.77
C LYS A 175 11.07 20.31 -4.05
N LEU A 176 11.79 19.80 -5.04
CA LEU A 176 11.18 19.20 -6.22
C LEU A 176 10.56 17.85 -5.81
N VAL A 177 9.29 17.65 -6.14
CA VAL A 177 8.51 16.48 -5.74
C VAL A 177 7.77 15.86 -6.91
N VAL A 178 7.49 14.56 -6.78
CA VAL A 178 6.66 13.81 -7.71
C VAL A 178 5.49 13.21 -6.93
N PHE A 179 4.27 13.69 -7.18
CA PHE A 179 3.04 13.10 -6.66
C PHE A 179 2.56 11.96 -7.56
N ASP A 180 2.02 10.90 -6.95
CA ASP A 180 1.32 9.79 -7.64
C ASP A 180 2.09 9.23 -8.86
N LEU A 181 3.41 9.03 -8.72
CA LEU A 181 4.29 8.55 -9.80
C LEU A 181 4.32 9.42 -11.06
N GLY A 182 3.86 10.67 -10.98
CA GLY A 182 3.76 11.55 -12.15
C GLY A 182 2.68 11.10 -13.14
N ASP A 183 1.61 10.44 -12.67
CA ASP A 183 0.49 9.99 -13.51
C ASP A 183 -0.23 11.13 -14.27
N HIS A 184 0.04 12.38 -13.90
CA HIS A 184 -0.42 13.58 -14.57
C HIS A 184 0.71 14.60 -14.65
N SER A 185 0.80 15.33 -15.77
CA SER A 185 1.76 16.43 -16.00
C SER A 185 1.83 17.47 -14.88
N ASN A 186 0.73 17.68 -14.15
CA ASN A 186 0.59 18.72 -13.14
C ASN A 186 0.94 18.21 -11.73
N LYS A 187 1.49 16.99 -11.62
CA LYS A 187 1.89 16.36 -10.36
C LYS A 187 3.39 16.32 -10.13
N ILE A 188 4.17 16.96 -11.00
CA ILE A 188 5.62 17.07 -10.89
C ILE A 188 5.98 18.54 -10.83
N GLY A 189 6.70 18.95 -9.79
CA GLY A 189 7.06 20.36 -9.62
C GLY A 189 7.68 20.69 -8.28
N LEU A 190 7.96 21.97 -8.08
CA LEU A 190 8.51 22.50 -6.83
C LEU A 190 7.36 22.72 -5.83
N LEU A 191 7.38 22.00 -4.70
CA LEU A 191 6.38 22.17 -3.64
C LEU A 191 6.61 23.51 -2.95
N LYS A 192 5.67 24.45 -3.08
CA LYS A 192 5.79 25.81 -2.54
C LYS A 192 5.25 25.92 -1.13
N LEU A 193 4.06 25.36 -0.89
CA LEU A 193 3.34 25.51 0.36
C LEU A 193 2.38 24.34 0.57
N ILE A 194 2.25 23.91 1.83
CA ILE A 194 1.17 23.04 2.31
C ILE A 194 0.37 23.80 3.37
N ASN A 195 -0.89 24.12 3.08
CA ASN A 195 -1.76 24.80 4.03
C ASN A 195 -3.21 24.35 3.85
N ASN A 196 -3.92 24.13 4.96
CA ASN A 196 -5.34 23.77 4.97
C ASN A 196 -5.70 22.65 4.00
N ASN A 197 -4.95 21.54 4.00
CA ASN A 197 -5.13 20.42 3.07
C ASN A 197 -4.96 20.76 1.58
N ILE A 198 -4.26 21.84 1.25
CA ILE A 198 -3.93 22.24 -0.12
C ILE A 198 -2.41 22.28 -0.27
N ALA A 199 -1.92 21.66 -1.34
CA ALA A 199 -0.55 21.72 -1.80
C ALA A 199 -0.45 22.65 -3.01
N GLU A 200 0.42 23.65 -2.92
CA GLU A 200 0.77 24.56 -4.00
C GLU A 200 2.04 24.07 -4.69
N LEU A 201 1.97 23.85 -6.01
CA LEU A 201 3.05 23.27 -6.81
C LEU A 201 3.36 24.16 -8.01
N ASN A 202 4.62 24.55 -8.18
CA ASN A 202 5.08 25.18 -9.41
C ASN A 202 5.57 24.11 -10.38
N ILE A 203 4.89 23.96 -11.51
CA ILE A 203 5.15 22.91 -12.50
C ILE A 203 6.15 23.39 -13.56
N ALA A 204 6.58 22.48 -14.44
CA ALA A 204 7.61 22.75 -15.44
C ALA A 204 7.28 23.90 -16.42
N SER A 205 6.00 24.18 -16.66
CA SER A 205 5.55 25.33 -17.47
C SER A 205 5.79 26.69 -16.79
N GLY A 206 6.15 26.69 -15.49
CA GLY A 206 6.21 27.89 -14.65
C GLY A 206 4.87 28.27 -14.01
N GLU A 207 3.79 27.57 -14.35
CA GLU A 207 2.47 27.79 -13.75
C GLU A 207 2.38 27.21 -12.34
N THR A 208 1.50 27.78 -11.52
CA THR A 208 1.17 27.27 -10.19
C THR A 208 -0.12 26.47 -10.26
N VAL A 209 -0.10 25.25 -9.73
CA VAL A 209 -1.27 24.38 -9.59
C VAL A 209 -1.51 24.03 -8.13
N PHE A 210 -2.76 23.73 -7.82
CA PHE A 210 -3.20 23.45 -6.45
C PHE A 210 -3.80 22.04 -6.38
N TRP A 211 -3.31 21.23 -5.44
CA TRP A 211 -3.81 19.89 -5.19
C TRP A 211 -4.36 19.77 -3.79
N LYS A 212 -5.50 19.11 -3.64
CA LYS A 212 -5.99 18.72 -2.33
C LYS A 212 -5.14 17.57 -1.78
N VAL A 213 -4.54 17.77 -0.61
CA VAL A 213 -3.68 16.78 0.07
C VAL A 213 -4.36 15.41 0.23
N PRO A 214 -5.66 15.31 0.58
CA PRO A 214 -6.35 14.01 0.66
C PRO A 214 -6.39 13.22 -0.66
N HIS A 215 -6.19 13.86 -1.81
CA HIS A 215 -6.13 13.22 -3.13
C HIS A 215 -4.71 12.89 -3.59
N ILE A 216 -3.68 13.32 -2.84
CA ILE A 216 -2.29 12.93 -3.06
C ILE A 216 -2.09 11.59 -2.35
N LYS A 217 -1.86 10.53 -3.12
CA LYS A 217 -1.81 9.15 -2.63
C LYS A 217 -0.41 8.79 -2.18
N MET A 218 0.57 9.28 -2.94
CA MET A 218 1.97 9.09 -2.63
C MET A 218 2.83 10.25 -3.13
N ILE A 219 4.00 10.38 -2.54
CA ILE A 219 5.03 11.32 -2.95
C ILE A 219 6.40 10.66 -2.89
N HIS A 220 7.28 11.01 -3.83
CA HIS A 220 8.71 10.76 -3.74
C HIS A 220 9.50 11.98 -4.23
N LEU A 221 10.78 12.00 -3.88
CA LEU A 221 11.74 12.95 -4.43
C LEU A 221 12.42 12.31 -5.65
N PRO A 222 12.69 13.07 -6.72
CA PRO A 222 13.43 12.58 -7.88
C PRO A 222 14.90 12.26 -7.56
#